data_AF-A0A842QQJ3-F1
#
_entry.id   AF-A0A842QQJ3-F1
#
_cell.length_a   1.000
_cell.length_b   1.000
_cell.length_c   1.000
_cell.angle_alpha   90.00
_cell.angle_beta   90.00
_cell.angle_gamma   90.00
#
_symmetry.space_group_name_H-M   'P 1'
#
loop_
_entity.id
_entity.type
_entity.pdbx_description
1 polymer ?
#
loop_
_entity_poly.entity_id
_entity_poly.type
_entity_poly.pdbx_seq_one_letter_code
_entity_poly.pdbx_strand_id
1 'polypeptide(L)'
;MNQLWMAAFTYASALILLTEAFSLMYRLTKVPNYALGTLMPIGAYTAYTSKHILHNPVYLAFPTAFLVGSILALIINTFIIEPLMIKGRSLVEITLAPLDWGYC
;
A
#
# COMPACT_ATOMS: atom_id res chain seq x y z
N MET A 1 28.66 6.15 12.78
CA MET A 1 27.44 5.40 13.16
C MET A 1 27.19 4.35 12.10
N ASN A 2 27.28 3.05 12.43
CA ASN A 2 27.29 1.95 11.44
C ASN A 2 26.04 1.97 10.54
N GLN A 3 26.22 1.69 9.24
CA GLN A 3 25.12 1.66 8.26
C GLN A 3 24.02 0.65 8.61
N LEU A 4 24.37 -0.43 9.32
CA LEU A 4 23.45 -1.44 9.82
C LEU A 4 22.36 -0.86 10.73
N TRP A 5 22.70 0.04 11.65
CA TRP A 5 21.73 0.62 12.58
C TRP A 5 20.73 1.52 11.86
N MET A 6 21.20 2.35 10.92
CA MET A 6 20.31 3.22 10.14
C MET A 6 19.34 2.39 9.30
N ALA A 7 19.80 1.34 8.64
CA ALA A 7 18.95 0.43 7.88
C ALA A 7 17.90 -0.27 8.77
N ALA A 8 18.30 -0.74 9.95
CA ALA A 8 17.40 -1.38 10.91
C ALA A 8 16.29 -0.42 11.36
N PHE A 9 16.63 0.81 11.73
CA PHE A 9 15.64 1.81 12.14
C PHE A 9 14.70 2.20 10.99
N THR A 10 15.23 2.44 9.79
CA THR A 10 14.40 2.78 8.62
C THR A 10 13.42 1.64 8.28
N TYR A 11 13.89 0.39 8.32
CA TYR A 11 13.06 -0.77 8.06
C TYR A 11 11.99 -0.96 9.14
N ALA A 12 12.35 -0.84 10.41
CA ALA A 12 11.40 -0.93 11.53
C ALA A 12 10.33 0.18 11.44
N SER A 13 10.71 1.42 11.16
CA SER A 13 9.75 2.52 10.97
C SER A 13 8.79 2.26 9.81
N ALA A 14 9.28 1.73 8.69
CA ALA A 14 8.43 1.37 7.55
C ALA A 14 7.42 0.27 7.90
N LEU A 15 7.84 -0.77 8.64
CA LEU A 15 6.96 -1.84 9.10
C LEU A 15 5.88 -1.36 10.09
N ILE A 16 6.24 -0.47 11.01
CA ILE A 16 5.30 0.12 11.96
C ILE A 16 4.25 0.94 11.19
N LEU A 17 4.67 1.81 10.27
CA LEU A 17 3.75 2.59 9.44
C LEU A 17 2.83 1.71 8.61
N LEU A 18 3.33 0.59 8.08
CA LEU A 18 2.51 -0.37 7.32
C LEU A 18 1.44 -1.03 8.20
N THR A 19 1.80 -1.39 9.43
CA THR A 19 0.88 -2.03 10.39
C THR A 19 -0.21 -1.06 10.84
N GLU A 20 0.14 0.20 11.07
CA GLU A 20 -0.82 1.27 11.35
C GLU A 20 -1.76 1.52 10.17
N ALA A 21 -1.22 1.54 8.94
CA ALA A 21 -2.03 1.68 7.72
C ALA A 21 -3.05 0.53 7.58
N PHE A 22 -2.63 -0.71 7.82
CA PHE A 22 -3.52 -1.88 7.82
C PHE A 22 -4.62 -1.76 8.86
N SER A 23 -4.26 -1.36 10.08
CA SER A 23 -5.18 -1.19 11.21
C SER A 23 -6.19 -0.05 10.98
N LEU A 24 -5.75 1.04 10.36
CA LEU A 24 -6.62 2.15 9.98
C LEU A 24 -7.60 1.71 8.88
N MET A 25 -7.11 1.00 7.87
CA MET A 25 -7.95 0.50 6.79
C MET A 25 -9.04 -0.43 7.32
N TYR A 26 -8.70 -1.37 8.20
CA TYR A 26 -9.68 -2.25 8.85
C TYR A 26 -10.75 -1.45 9.62
N ARG A 27 -10.37 -0.35 10.28
CA ARG A 27 -11.33 0.52 10.98
C ARG A 27 -12.28 1.24 10.03
N LEU A 28 -11.82 1.61 8.82
CA LEU A 28 -12.62 2.33 7.84
C LEU A 28 -13.58 1.39 7.09
N THR A 29 -13.09 0.24 6.62
CA THR A 29 -13.87 -0.68 5.78
C THR A 29 -14.58 -1.79 6.56
N LYS A 30 -14.18 -2.03 7.83
CA LYS A 30 -14.60 -3.17 8.67
C LYS A 30 -14.33 -4.55 8.08
N VAL A 31 -13.54 -4.61 7.01
CA VAL A 31 -13.15 -5.84 6.32
C VAL A 31 -11.64 -5.82 6.13
N PRO A 32 -10.91 -6.85 6.60
CA PRO A 32 -9.49 -6.93 6.28
C PRO A 32 -9.37 -7.13 4.77
N ASN A 33 -8.64 -6.29 4.05
CA ASN A 33 -8.36 -6.53 2.64
C ASN A 33 -6.84 -6.69 2.44
N TYR A 34 -6.42 -7.62 1.59
CA TYR A 34 -5.00 -7.87 1.34
C TYR A 34 -4.39 -6.97 0.25
N ALA A 35 -5.13 -5.95 -0.22
CA ALA A 35 -4.64 -4.98 -1.20
C ALA A 35 -3.42 -4.22 -0.70
N LEU A 36 -3.32 -4.00 0.61
CA LEU A 36 -2.19 -3.29 1.19
C LEU A 36 -0.84 -3.99 0.89
N GLY A 37 -0.84 -5.33 0.88
CA GLY A 37 0.35 -6.12 0.58
C GLY A 37 0.83 -5.97 -0.86
N THR A 38 -0.09 -5.83 -1.81
CA THR A 38 0.23 -5.62 -3.23
C THR A 38 0.52 -4.15 -3.55
N LEU A 39 -0.08 -3.20 -2.83
CA LEU A 39 0.13 -1.76 -3.02
C LEU A 39 1.44 -1.24 -2.42
N MET A 40 1.92 -1.80 -1.31
CA MET A 40 3.13 -1.33 -0.63
C MET A 40 4.39 -1.40 -1.53
N PRO A 41 4.67 -2.52 -2.24
CA PRO A 41 5.80 -2.58 -3.17
C PRO A 41 5.70 -1.52 -4.29
N ILE A 42 4.50 -1.22 -4.77
CA ILE A 42 4.29 -0.20 -5.82
C ILE A 42 4.74 1.18 -5.33
N GLY A 43 4.36 1.55 -4.10
CA GLY A 43 4.83 2.79 -3.48
C GLY A 43 6.36 2.82 -3.32
N ALA A 44 6.95 1.72 -2.86
CA ALA A 44 8.41 1.60 -2.71
C ALA A 44 9.15 1.74 -4.06
N TYR A 45 8.68 1.06 -5.11
CA TYR A 45 9.26 1.17 -6.45
C TYR A 45 9.04 2.55 -7.07
N THR A 46 7.92 3.21 -6.78
CA THR A 46 7.69 4.59 -7.22
C THR A 46 8.71 5.54 -6.58
N ALA A 47 8.95 5.43 -5.28
CA ALA A 47 9.97 6.22 -4.60
C ALA A 47 11.38 5.92 -5.16
N TYR A 48 11.70 4.64 -5.38
CA TYR A 48 12.97 4.21 -5.96
C TYR A 48 13.18 4.78 -7.36
N THR A 49 12.17 4.66 -8.23
CA THR A 49 12.17 5.16 -9.61
C THR A 49 12.28 6.68 -9.62
N SER A 50 11.53 7.38 -8.78
CA SER A 50 11.58 8.84 -8.66
C SER A 50 13.00 9.32 -8.31
N LYS A 51 13.67 8.66 -7.36
CA LYS A 51 15.03 9.05 -6.95
C LYS A 51 16.13 8.61 -7.90
N HIS A 52 16.07 7.38 -8.44
CA HIS A 52 17.18 6.80 -9.22
C HIS A 52 17.04 6.94 -10.73
N ILE A 53 15.82 6.99 -11.26
CA ILE A 53 15.58 7.08 -12.71
C ILE A 53 15.25 8.52 -13.09
N LEU A 54 14.35 9.17 -12.35
CA LEU A 54 13.96 10.56 -12.60
C LEU A 54 14.90 11.58 -11.93
N HIS A 55 15.88 11.13 -11.15
CA HIS A 55 16.85 11.97 -10.43
C HIS A 55 16.20 13.05 -9.54
N ASN A 56 14.97 12.81 -9.08
CA ASN A 56 14.29 13.75 -8.18
C ASN A 56 14.96 13.76 -6.81
N PRO A 57 14.94 14.90 -6.10
CA PRO A 57 15.36 14.94 -4.71
C PRO A 57 14.44 14.05 -3.86
N VAL A 58 15.01 13.46 -2.80
CA VAL A 58 14.28 12.55 -1.89
C VAL A 58 13.02 13.21 -1.31
N TYR A 59 13.07 14.53 -1.09
CA TYR A 59 11.93 15.32 -0.63
C TYR A 59 10.73 15.31 -1.58
N LEU A 60 10.96 15.13 -2.89
CA LEU A 60 9.89 14.97 -3.89
C LEU A 60 9.54 13.50 -4.15
N ALA A 61 10.48 12.58 -3.90
CA ALA A 61 10.22 11.14 -4.04
C ALA A 61 9.14 10.63 -3.07
N PHE A 62 9.10 11.16 -1.84
CA PHE A 62 8.09 10.78 -0.84
C PHE A 62 6.66 11.18 -1.24
N PRO A 63 6.37 12.46 -1.55
CA PRO A 63 5.04 12.89 -2.00
C PRO A 63 4.58 12.18 -3.28
N THR A 64 5.49 11.95 -4.23
CA THR A 64 5.16 11.25 -5.47
C THR A 64 4.77 9.79 -5.21
N ALA A 65 5.50 9.07 -4.36
CA ALA A 65 5.14 7.73 -3.95
C ALA A 65 3.81 7.69 -3.18
N PHE A 66 3.56 8.66 -2.30
CA PHE A 66 2.30 8.78 -1.58
C PHE A 66 1.13 9.02 -2.54
N LEU A 67 1.25 9.93 -3.51
CA LEU A 67 0.19 10.22 -4.48
C LEU A 67 -0.13 9.01 -5.34
N VAL A 68 0.88 8.35 -5.91
CA VAL A 68 0.69 7.16 -6.74
C VAL A 68 0.05 6.04 -5.92
N GLY A 69 0.57 5.77 -4.71
CA GLY A 69 0.02 4.75 -3.83
C GLY A 69 -1.43 5.05 -3.42
N SER A 70 -1.75 6.30 -3.09
CA SER A 70 -3.09 6.73 -2.67
C SER A 70 -4.10 6.65 -3.80
N ILE A 71 -3.72 7.07 -5.01
CA ILE A 71 -4.59 6.98 -6.19
C ILE A 71 -4.91 5.52 -6.51
N LEU A 72 -3.90 4.64 -6.52
CA LEU A 72 -4.09 3.21 -6.76
C LEU A 72 -4.94 2.55 -5.66
N ALA A 73 -4.69 2.90 -4.39
CA ALA A 73 -5.50 2.42 -3.28
C ALA A 73 -6.97 2.85 -3.41
N LEU A 74 -7.22 4.10 -3.80
CA LEU A 74 -8.56 4.62 -4.03
C LEU A 74 -9.26 3.87 -5.17
N ILE A 75 -8.55 3.64 -6.29
CA ILE A 75 -9.07 2.89 -7.44
C ILE A 75 -9.48 1.48 -7.01
N ILE A 76 -8.60 0.74 -6.30
CA ILE A 76 -8.92 -0.61 -5.82
C ILE A 76 -10.11 -0.58 -4.86
N ASN A 77 -10.15 0.37 -3.94
CA ASN A 77 -11.24 0.46 -2.98
C ASN A 77 -12.58 0.72 -3.66
N THR A 78 -12.65 1.69 -4.57
CA THR A 78 -13.90 2.10 -5.23
C THR A 78 -14.36 1.14 -6.32
N PHE A 79 -13.46 0.52 -7.07
CA PHE A 79 -13.83 -0.36 -8.20
C PHE A 79 -13.89 -1.85 -7.84
N ILE A 80 -13.21 -2.29 -6.79
CA ILE A 80 -13.14 -3.71 -6.43
C ILE A 80 -13.82 -3.93 -5.07
N ILE A 81 -13.35 -3.28 -4.02
CA ILE A 81 -13.80 -3.58 -2.64
C ILE A 81 -15.24 -3.12 -2.41
N GLU A 82 -15.55 -1.85 -2.69
CA GLU A 82 -16.86 -1.25 -2.45
C GLU A 82 -17.98 -1.96 -3.23
N PRO A 83 -17.82 -2.32 -4.52
CA PRO A 83 -18.83 -3.10 -5.25
C PRO A 83 -19.02 -4.51 -4.69
N LEU A 84 -17.95 -5.18 -4.23
CA LEU A 84 -18.05 -6.51 -3.61
C LEU A 84 -18.77 -6.45 -2.26
N MET A 85 -18.54 -5.38 -1.49
CA MET A 85 -19.26 -5.11 -0.24
C MET A 85 -20.75 -4.87 -0.49
N ILE A 86 -21.10 -4.05 -1.49
CA ILE A 86 -22.50 -3.76 -1.83
C ILE A 86 -23.24 -5.03 -2.29
N LYS A 87 -22.54 -5.94 -2.98
CA LYS A 87 -23.09 -7.24 -3.42
C LYS A 87 -23.21 -8.28 -2.30
N GLY A 88 -22.83 -7.94 -1.07
CA GLY A 88 -22.96 -8.85 0.09
C GLY A 88 -22.10 -10.11 -0.03
N ARG A 89 -20.95 -10.04 -0.71
CA ARG A 89 -20.03 -11.17 -0.84
C ARG A 89 -19.46 -11.58 0.52
N SER A 90 -19.01 -12.82 0.63
CA SER A 90 -18.42 -13.35 1.85
C SER A 90 -17.19 -12.54 2.28
N LEU A 91 -16.92 -12.44 3.59
CA LEU A 91 -15.78 -11.69 4.11
C LEU A 91 -14.47 -12.18 3.47
N VAL A 92 -14.34 -13.50 3.28
CA VAL A 92 -13.16 -14.15 2.69
C VAL A 92 -12.95 -13.70 1.23
N GLU A 93 -14.01 -13.61 0.43
CA GLU A 93 -13.92 -13.14 -0.96
C GLU A 93 -13.45 -11.69 -1.05
N ILE A 94 -13.99 -10.80 -0.21
CA ILE A 94 -13.60 -9.38 -0.20
C ILE A 94 -12.14 -9.23 0.24
N THR A 95 -11.71 -10.05 1.20
CA THR A 95 -10.35 -10.04 1.72
C THR A 95 -9.32 -10.50 0.68
N LEU A 96 -9.63 -11.55 -0.08
CA LEU A 96 -8.73 -12.18 -1.07
C LEU A 96 -8.77 -11.53 -2.46
N ALA A 97 -9.86 -10.84 -2.84
CA ALA A 97 -10.02 -10.26 -4.17
C ALA A 97 -8.82 -9.43 -4.70
N PRO A 98 -8.11 -8.64 -3.87
CA PRO A 98 -6.91 -7.92 -4.33
C PRO A 98 -5.68 -8.79 -4.61
N LEU A 99 -5.63 -10.02 -4.07
CA LEU A 99 -4.58 -11.00 -4.37
C LEU A 99 -4.86 -11.68 -5.72
N ASP A 100 -6.12 -12.05 -5.95
CA ASP A 100 -6.56 -12.67 -7.20
C ASP A 100 -6.62 -11.69 -8.39
N TRP A 101 -6.55 -10.37 -8.15
CA TRP A 101 -6.34 -9.38 -9.22
C TRP A 101 -5.09 -9.67 -10.08
N GLY A 102 -4.10 -10.38 -9.54
CA GLY A 102 -2.92 -10.84 -10.29
C GLY A 102 -3.15 -12.05 -11.21
N TYR A 103 -4.34 -12.66 -11.20
CA TYR A 103 -4.66 -13.90 -11.91
C TYR A 103 -5.97 -13.86 -12.74
N CYS A 104 -6.47 -12.66 -13.06
CA CYS A 104 -7.44 -12.49 -14.14
C CYS A 104 -6.76 -12.50 -15.52
#